data_AF-A0ABD3WJP5-F1
#
_entry.id   AF-A0ABD3WJP5-F1
#
_cell.length_a   1.000
_cell.length_b   1.000
_cell.length_c   1.000
_cell.angle_alpha   90.00
_cell.angle_beta   90.00
_cell.angle_gamma   90.00
#
_symmetry.space_group_name_H-M   'P 1'
#
loop_
_entity.id
_entity.type
_entity.pdbx_description
1 polymer ?
#
loop_
_entity_poly.entity_id
_entity_poly.type
_entity_poly.pdbx_seq_one_letter_code
_entity_poly.pdbx_strand_id
1 'polypeptide(L)'
;MTTLDSLNCSVGLDDDTDILQTDEYGEDIYIKEVETTGECCESLDPIVSNVSDVNTDHKSAPLQTMRPASSPGKIMTNEELLKVIKSTEIGEKSIPHGIKCDVYIVIEASDDDNGAKYFPDDCGVWDWKSTTTVNQTFVVTDTLDKLRTVYIKKEQYCVKKMVNGAIIYEPLFPQPSSVLTLHRYYTKLMEDNTFKKRITTIAGLSEFISVEKKKCWPLLNTAAQCPPS
;
A
#
# COMPACT_ATOMS: atom_id res chain seq x y z
N MET A 1 -61.88 29.43 11.55
CA MET A 1 -61.40 28.11 12.00
C MET A 1 -60.34 27.66 11.02
N THR A 2 -59.11 27.53 11.55
CA THR A 2 -57.87 26.91 11.01
C THR A 2 -58.14 25.54 10.35
N THR A 3 -57.41 25.02 9.36
CA THR A 3 -56.04 25.25 8.85
C THR A 3 -55.93 24.63 7.44
N LEU A 4 -55.16 25.27 6.55
CA LEU A 4 -54.44 24.61 5.45
C LEU A 4 -53.31 23.78 6.04
N ASP A 5 -52.97 22.63 5.46
CA ASP A 5 -51.57 22.26 5.25
C ASP A 5 -51.42 21.13 4.22
N SER A 6 -50.65 21.47 3.19
CA SER A 6 -50.17 20.61 2.12
C SER A 6 -48.83 20.00 2.56
N LEU A 7 -48.69 18.68 2.53
CA LEU A 7 -47.39 18.01 2.70
C LEU A 7 -46.91 17.50 1.33
N ASN A 8 -46.03 18.29 0.72
CA ASN A 8 -45.14 17.85 -0.36
C ASN A 8 -43.98 17.07 0.27
N CYS A 9 -43.86 15.78 -0.05
CA CYS A 9 -42.64 15.02 0.19
C CYS A 9 -41.63 15.32 -0.93
N SER A 10 -40.60 16.10 -0.62
CA SER A 10 -39.38 16.19 -1.42
C SER A 10 -38.44 15.05 -1.05
N VAL A 11 -38.15 14.16 -2.00
CA VAL A 11 -37.08 13.16 -1.91
C VAL A 11 -35.78 13.89 -2.20
N GLY A 12 -34.91 14.02 -1.19
CA GLY A 12 -33.56 14.53 -1.38
C GLY A 12 -32.73 13.47 -2.11
N LEU A 13 -32.13 13.87 -3.23
CA LEU A 13 -31.09 13.09 -3.88
C LEU A 13 -29.78 13.43 -3.15
N ASP A 14 -29.20 12.42 -2.49
CA ASP A 14 -27.86 12.51 -1.91
C ASP A 14 -26.86 12.51 -3.06
N ASP A 15 -26.27 13.69 -3.30
CA ASP A 15 -25.19 13.91 -4.25
C ASP A 15 -23.86 13.46 -3.59
N ASP A 16 -23.64 12.14 -3.54
CA ASP A 16 -22.36 11.52 -3.16
C ASP A 16 -21.38 11.62 -4.35
N THR A 17 -20.94 12.84 -4.65
CA THR A 17 -19.75 13.04 -5.47
C THR A 17 -18.53 13.07 -4.56
N ASP A 18 -17.86 11.92 -4.43
CA ASP A 18 -16.53 11.82 -3.82
C ASP A 18 -15.55 12.67 -4.66
N ILE A 19 -15.24 13.87 -4.17
CA ILE A 19 -14.23 14.76 -4.75
C ILE A 19 -12.87 14.08 -4.54
N LEU A 20 -12.32 13.50 -5.61
CA LEU A 20 -10.92 13.11 -5.68
C LEU A 20 -10.06 14.37 -5.67
N GLN A 21 -9.56 14.78 -4.50
CA GLN A 21 -8.45 15.73 -4.44
C GLN A 21 -7.21 15.01 -4.99
N THR A 22 -6.73 15.46 -6.14
CA THR A 22 -5.40 15.15 -6.66
C THR A 22 -4.39 15.95 -5.84
N ASP A 23 -3.71 15.30 -4.92
CA ASP A 23 -2.59 15.87 -4.19
C ASP A 23 -1.30 15.84 -5.04
N GLU A 24 -0.53 16.91 -4.87
CA GLU A 24 0.69 17.26 -5.58
C GLU A 24 1.86 16.44 -5.02
N TYR A 25 2.35 15.51 -5.84
CA TYR A 25 3.66 14.82 -5.82
C TYR A 25 4.47 14.86 -4.50
N GLY A 26 4.25 13.85 -3.65
CA GLY A 26 5.24 13.36 -2.70
C GLY A 26 5.97 12.13 -3.26
N GLU A 27 7.15 11.79 -2.71
CA GLU A 27 7.85 10.55 -3.04
C GLU A 27 7.00 9.34 -2.66
N ASP A 28 6.35 8.73 -3.65
CA ASP A 28 5.51 7.56 -3.47
C ASP A 28 6.39 6.30 -3.36
N ILE A 29 6.07 5.43 -2.40
CA ILE A 29 6.72 4.12 -2.26
C ILE A 29 5.71 3.04 -2.61
N TYR A 30 6.20 1.99 -3.26
CA TYR A 30 5.36 0.99 -3.89
C TYR A 30 5.73 -0.38 -3.42
N ILE A 31 4.70 -1.15 -3.11
CA ILE A 31 4.85 -2.55 -2.75
C ILE A 31 3.96 -3.34 -3.69
N LYS A 32 4.61 -4.13 -4.53
CA LYS A 32 3.94 -5.11 -5.35
C LYS A 32 3.99 -6.45 -4.63
N GLU A 33 2.83 -6.93 -4.27
CA GLU A 33 2.63 -8.27 -3.75
C GLU A 33 2.10 -9.13 -4.89
N VAL A 34 2.77 -10.24 -5.16
CA VAL A 34 2.30 -11.23 -6.11
C VAL A 34 1.97 -12.47 -5.29
N GLU A 35 0.68 -12.71 -5.12
CA GLU A 35 0.17 -13.78 -4.29
C GLU A 35 -0.33 -14.93 -5.15
N THR A 36 0.11 -16.13 -4.82
CA THR A 36 -0.33 -17.34 -5.50
C THR A 36 -1.19 -18.12 -4.57
N THR A 37 -2.51 -18.08 -4.76
CA THR A 37 -3.41 -18.96 -4.01
C THR A 37 -3.57 -20.34 -4.67
N GLY A 38 -2.62 -20.73 -5.53
CA GLY A 38 -2.55 -22.02 -6.20
C GLY A 38 -1.19 -22.68 -5.95
N GLU A 39 -1.14 -24.02 -6.01
CA GLU A 39 0.13 -24.76 -6.01
C GLU A 39 1.07 -24.10 -7.02
N CYS A 40 2.26 -23.66 -6.59
CA CYS A 40 3.27 -23.18 -7.52
C CYS A 40 3.37 -24.25 -8.61
N CYS A 41 3.12 -23.91 -9.87
CA CYS A 41 3.17 -24.87 -10.96
C CYS A 41 4.46 -25.67 -10.82
N GLU A 42 4.33 -26.96 -10.49
CA GLU A 42 5.49 -27.83 -10.32
C GLU A 42 6.19 -27.85 -11.68
N SER A 43 7.34 -27.16 -11.72
CA SER A 43 8.40 -27.28 -12.71
C SER A 43 7.94 -27.60 -14.14
N LEU A 44 7.83 -26.56 -14.98
CA LEU A 44 8.41 -26.74 -16.30
C LEU A 44 9.91 -26.83 -16.08
N ASP A 45 10.48 -28.02 -16.29
CA ASP A 45 11.92 -28.25 -16.26
C ASP A 45 12.63 -27.10 -17.00
N PRO A 46 13.71 -26.53 -16.43
CA PRO A 46 14.45 -25.49 -17.12
C PRO A 46 14.85 -26.04 -18.49
N ILE A 47 14.33 -25.43 -19.56
CA ILE A 47 14.80 -25.71 -20.91
C ILE A 47 16.28 -25.32 -20.91
N VAL A 48 17.14 -26.33 -20.79
CA VAL A 48 18.59 -26.19 -20.91
C VAL A 48 18.88 -25.86 -22.36
N SER A 49 18.74 -24.59 -22.73
CA SER A 49 19.34 -24.07 -23.96
C SER A 49 20.84 -24.00 -23.71
N ASN A 50 21.56 -24.99 -24.22
CA ASN A 50 23.01 -24.95 -24.34
C ASN A 50 23.42 -23.73 -25.18
N VAL A 51 23.69 -22.61 -24.53
CA VAL A 51 24.37 -21.46 -25.13
C VAL A 51 25.73 -21.39 -24.46
N SER A 52 26.75 -21.76 -25.23
CA SER A 52 28.15 -21.74 -24.85
C SER A 52 28.67 -20.33 -24.61
N ASP A 53 29.35 -20.17 -23.47
CA ASP A 53 30.50 -19.30 -23.18
C ASP A 53 30.40 -17.81 -23.50
N VAL A 54 29.92 -17.03 -22.52
CA VAL A 54 30.47 -15.68 -22.26
C VAL A 54 30.81 -15.58 -20.78
N ASN A 55 32.12 -15.62 -20.52
CA ASN A 55 32.73 -15.45 -19.21
C ASN A 55 32.66 -13.96 -18.81
N THR A 56 31.76 -13.61 -17.87
CA THR A 56 31.81 -12.31 -17.20
C THR A 56 31.79 -12.54 -15.69
N ASP A 57 32.97 -12.43 -15.09
CA ASP A 57 33.25 -12.56 -13.67
C ASP A 57 32.74 -11.32 -12.93
N HIS A 58 31.41 -11.17 -12.84
CA HIS A 58 30.76 -10.25 -11.92
C HIS A 58 30.15 -11.06 -10.78
N LYS A 59 30.86 -11.09 -9.64
CA LYS A 59 30.25 -11.43 -8.34
C LYS A 59 29.22 -10.37 -7.97
N SER A 60 28.05 -10.40 -8.60
CA SER A 60 26.86 -9.78 -8.03
C SER A 60 26.48 -10.62 -6.80
N ALA A 61 26.48 -9.98 -5.62
CA ALA A 61 25.79 -10.56 -4.49
C ALA A 61 24.34 -10.85 -4.92
N PRO A 62 23.73 -11.99 -4.52
CA PRO A 62 22.33 -12.23 -4.82
C PRO A 62 21.52 -11.20 -4.02
N LEU A 63 21.10 -10.12 -4.69
CA LEU A 63 20.03 -9.27 -4.20
C LEU A 63 18.81 -10.19 -4.07
N GLN A 64 18.46 -10.55 -2.84
CA GLN A 64 17.20 -11.22 -2.53
C GLN A 64 16.06 -10.21 -2.70
N THR A 65 15.69 -9.96 -3.95
CA THR A 65 14.68 -8.98 -4.37
C THR A 65 13.27 -9.46 -4.08
N MET A 66 13.06 -10.78 -4.14
CA MET A 66 11.81 -11.43 -3.78
C MET A 66 11.88 -11.92 -2.34
N ARG A 67 10.93 -11.49 -1.51
CA ARG A 67 10.84 -11.89 -0.11
C ARG A 67 9.61 -12.76 0.10
N PRO A 68 9.70 -13.83 0.92
CA PRO A 68 8.56 -14.69 1.19
C PRO A 68 7.46 -13.91 1.91
N ALA A 69 6.21 -14.12 1.50
CA ALA A 69 5.05 -13.62 2.22
C ALA A 69 4.99 -14.24 3.63
N SER A 70 4.51 -13.47 4.60
CA SER A 70 4.37 -13.93 5.99
C SER A 70 3.45 -15.14 6.15
N SER A 71 2.50 -15.31 5.22
CA SER A 71 1.51 -16.38 5.21
C SER A 71 1.22 -16.80 3.77
N PRO A 72 1.66 -17.99 3.33
CA PRO A 72 1.38 -18.52 2.00
C PRO A 72 -0.12 -18.52 1.69
N GLY A 73 -0.48 -18.13 0.46
CA GLY A 73 -1.87 -18.03 0.01
C GLY A 73 -2.72 -16.99 0.75
N LYS A 74 -2.09 -16.05 1.46
CA LYS A 74 -2.79 -14.92 2.08
C LYS A 74 -2.07 -13.58 1.83
N ILE A 75 -2.82 -12.65 1.24
CA ILE A 75 -2.45 -11.25 1.06
C ILE A 75 -2.11 -10.60 2.42
N MET A 76 -1.02 -9.84 2.42
CA MET A 76 -0.54 -9.10 3.58
C MET A 76 -1.59 -8.11 4.12
N THR A 77 -1.69 -8.01 5.44
CA THR A 77 -2.53 -7.01 6.12
C THR A 77 -1.91 -5.61 6.05
N ASN A 78 -2.67 -4.56 6.37
CA ASN A 78 -2.16 -3.19 6.36
C ASN A 78 -1.02 -3.01 7.39
N GLU A 79 -1.14 -3.68 8.53
CA GLU A 79 -0.17 -3.64 9.62
C GLU A 79 1.12 -4.36 9.24
N GLU A 80 1.03 -5.51 8.57
CA GLU A 80 2.19 -6.21 8.04
C GLU A 80 2.88 -5.39 6.94
N LEU A 81 2.11 -4.77 6.05
CA LEU A 81 2.61 -3.87 5.02
C LEU A 81 3.42 -2.72 5.64
N LEU A 82 2.88 -2.09 6.67
CA LEU A 82 3.56 -1.01 7.38
C LEU A 82 4.89 -1.46 8.00
N LYS A 83 4.90 -2.65 8.62
CA LYS A 83 6.14 -3.23 9.17
C LYS A 83 7.18 -3.45 8.08
N VAL A 84 6.77 -4.02 6.94
CA VAL A 84 7.66 -4.27 5.80
C VAL A 84 8.28 -2.98 5.28
N ILE A 85 7.48 -1.93 5.09
CA ILE A 85 7.98 -0.63 4.60
C ILE A 85 9.02 -0.05 5.54
N LYS A 86 8.74 -0.07 6.84
CA LYS A 86 9.64 0.48 7.86
C LYS A 86 10.95 -0.28 7.97
N SER A 87 10.93 -1.60 7.75
CA SER A 87 12.09 -2.46 7.93
C SER A 87 12.88 -2.75 6.65
N THR A 88 12.36 -2.35 5.49
CA THR A 88 12.94 -2.73 4.19
C THR A 88 13.61 -1.53 3.55
N GLU A 89 14.91 -1.66 3.30
CA GLU A 89 15.60 -0.75 2.39
C GLU A 89 15.04 -0.94 0.97
N ILE A 90 14.62 0.17 0.36
CA ILE A 90 14.12 0.21 -1.01
C ILE A 90 15.35 0.17 -1.92
N GLY A 91 15.47 -0.87 -2.74
CA GLY A 91 16.62 -1.04 -3.64
C GLY A 91 16.25 -1.37 -5.08
N GLU A 92 15.03 -1.85 -5.32
CA GLU A 92 14.64 -2.35 -6.63
C GLU A 92 13.88 -1.29 -7.44
N LYS A 93 14.30 -1.12 -8.69
CA LYS A 93 13.67 -0.22 -9.67
C LYS A 93 12.65 -0.93 -10.55
N SER A 94 12.70 -2.25 -10.60
CA SER A 94 11.84 -3.06 -11.46
C SER A 94 11.50 -4.38 -10.78
N ILE A 95 10.46 -5.04 -11.29
CA ILE A 95 10.10 -6.37 -10.82
C ILE A 95 11.11 -7.38 -11.36
N PRO A 96 11.78 -8.16 -10.50
CA PRO A 96 12.68 -9.21 -10.93
C PRO A 96 11.97 -10.27 -11.78
N HIS A 97 12.70 -10.78 -12.76
CA HIS A 97 12.28 -11.91 -13.58
C HIS A 97 12.17 -13.20 -12.77
N GLY A 98 11.36 -14.13 -13.28
CA GLY A 98 11.22 -15.48 -12.72
C GLY A 98 9.86 -15.74 -12.09
N ILE A 99 9.72 -16.93 -11.50
CA ILE A 99 8.46 -17.38 -10.90
C ILE A 99 8.23 -16.62 -9.59
N LYS A 100 7.04 -16.02 -9.44
CA LYS A 100 6.61 -15.43 -8.16
C LYS A 100 5.58 -16.35 -7.54
N CYS A 101 5.91 -16.93 -6.40
CA CYS A 101 5.00 -17.77 -5.65
C CYS A 101 5.07 -17.35 -4.18
N ASP A 102 3.96 -16.81 -3.66
CA ASP A 102 3.85 -16.31 -2.28
C ASP A 102 5.00 -15.35 -1.90
N VAL A 103 5.25 -14.36 -2.74
CA VAL A 103 6.31 -13.37 -2.53
C VAL A 103 5.77 -11.95 -2.56
N TYR A 104 6.50 -11.07 -1.86
CA TYR A 104 6.33 -9.64 -2.00
C TYR A 104 7.64 -8.99 -2.45
N ILE A 105 7.49 -7.85 -3.12
CA ILE A 105 8.56 -7.09 -3.72
C ILE A 105 8.30 -5.62 -3.40
N VAL A 106 9.30 -4.97 -2.81
CA VAL A 106 9.25 -3.53 -2.52
C VAL A 106 10.06 -2.83 -3.60
N ILE A 107 9.42 -1.92 -4.32
CA ILE A 107 10.04 -1.17 -5.41
C ILE A 107 9.83 0.33 -5.19
N GLU A 108 10.82 1.13 -5.58
CA GLU A 108 10.58 2.54 -5.84
C GLU A 108 9.80 2.61 -7.16
N ALA A 109 8.66 3.30 -7.24
CA ALA A 109 8.10 3.54 -8.57
C ALA A 109 8.55 4.86 -9.11
N SER A 110 8.93 4.77 -10.37
CA SER A 110 8.97 5.88 -11.30
C SER A 110 7.64 5.96 -12.01
N ASP A 111 7.18 7.17 -12.26
CA ASP A 111 6.17 7.41 -13.28
C ASP A 111 6.74 7.08 -14.66
N ASP A 112 5.89 6.66 -15.59
CA ASP A 112 6.24 6.60 -17.00
C ASP A 112 6.25 8.01 -17.64
N ASP A 113 6.61 8.09 -18.92
CA ASP A 113 6.64 9.35 -19.68
C ASP A 113 5.28 10.08 -19.73
N ASN A 114 4.18 9.40 -19.39
CA ASN A 114 2.82 9.94 -19.35
C ASN A 114 2.30 10.18 -17.92
N GLY A 115 3.14 10.03 -16.89
CA GLY A 115 2.73 10.15 -15.48
C GLY A 115 1.93 8.95 -14.97
N ALA A 116 1.86 7.85 -15.72
CA ALA A 116 1.17 6.64 -15.32
C ALA A 116 2.13 5.66 -14.65
N LYS A 117 1.65 5.02 -13.59
CA LYS A 117 2.41 4.00 -12.85
C LYS A 117 2.31 2.67 -13.59
N TYR A 118 3.40 2.25 -14.22
CA TYR A 118 3.46 0.99 -14.98
C TYR A 118 4.40 -0.02 -14.31
N PHE A 119 3.91 -1.26 -14.14
CA PHE A 119 4.60 -2.32 -13.37
C PHE A 119 4.72 -3.62 -14.17
N PRO A 120 5.54 -3.62 -15.25
CA PRO A 120 5.69 -4.79 -16.10
C PRO A 120 6.23 -5.98 -15.30
N ASP A 121 5.68 -7.16 -15.54
CA ASP A 121 6.20 -8.43 -15.05
C ASP A 121 6.12 -9.50 -16.15
N ASP A 122 6.84 -10.59 -15.95
CA ASP A 122 6.90 -11.76 -16.83
C ASP A 122 6.00 -12.91 -16.32
N CYS A 123 4.93 -12.61 -15.57
CA CYS A 123 4.00 -13.65 -15.08
C CYS A 123 2.90 -14.00 -16.11
N GLY A 124 2.92 -13.38 -17.28
CA GLY A 124 1.88 -13.51 -18.30
C GLY A 124 0.86 -12.37 -18.29
N VAL A 125 -0.31 -12.62 -18.87
CA VAL A 125 -1.33 -11.59 -19.10
C VAL A 125 -2.29 -11.55 -17.91
N TRP A 126 -2.38 -10.38 -17.27
CA TRP A 126 -3.32 -10.12 -16.19
C TRP A 126 -4.70 -9.75 -16.74
N ASP A 127 -5.76 -10.23 -16.09
CA ASP A 127 -7.12 -9.90 -16.45
C ASP A 127 -7.46 -8.47 -16.00
N TRP A 128 -7.28 -7.53 -16.92
CA TRP A 128 -7.57 -6.12 -16.69
C TRP A 128 -9.08 -5.86 -16.49
N LYS A 129 -9.97 -6.72 -16.98
CA LYS A 129 -11.44 -6.53 -16.88
C LYS A 129 -11.97 -6.88 -15.50
N SER A 130 -11.34 -7.83 -14.81
CA SER A 130 -11.69 -8.19 -13.42
C SER A 130 -10.90 -7.42 -12.37
N THR A 131 -10.19 -6.38 -12.79
CA THR A 131 -9.48 -5.46 -11.89
C THR A 131 -10.42 -4.83 -10.88
N THR A 132 -9.99 -4.77 -9.62
CA THR A 132 -10.62 -3.92 -8.60
C THR A 132 -9.61 -2.95 -8.02
N THR A 133 -9.99 -1.68 -7.93
CA THR A 133 -9.18 -0.64 -7.29
C THR A 133 -9.82 -0.18 -5.99
N VAL A 134 -9.02 -0.04 -4.94
CA VAL A 134 -9.48 0.37 -3.60
C VAL A 134 -8.56 1.45 -3.05
N ASN A 135 -9.15 2.59 -2.67
CA ASN A 135 -8.46 3.67 -1.97
C ASN A 135 -8.86 3.68 -0.51
N GLN A 136 -7.87 3.72 0.38
CA GLN A 136 -8.10 3.79 1.82
C GLN A 136 -7.12 4.77 2.46
N THR A 137 -7.66 5.70 3.23
CA THR A 137 -6.88 6.67 4.00
C THR A 137 -6.82 6.23 5.45
N PHE A 138 -5.65 6.38 6.05
CA PHE A 138 -5.36 5.97 7.41
C PHE A 138 -4.71 7.08 8.20
N VAL A 139 -5.03 7.14 9.48
CA VAL A 139 -4.21 7.81 10.49
C VAL A 139 -3.47 6.75 11.29
N VAL A 140 -2.24 7.05 11.67
CA VAL A 140 -1.49 6.16 12.56
C VAL A 140 -1.81 6.55 13.99
N THR A 141 -2.22 5.57 14.78
CA THR A 141 -2.52 5.79 16.19
C THR A 141 -1.23 5.85 17.00
N ASP A 142 -1.15 6.78 17.95
CA ASP A 142 0.07 7.11 18.69
C ASP A 142 0.71 5.95 19.48
N THR A 143 -0.01 4.84 19.69
CA THR A 143 0.40 3.84 20.68
C THR A 143 0.97 2.55 20.11
N LEU A 144 0.73 2.15 18.86
CA LEU A 144 1.05 0.77 18.44
C LEU A 144 1.25 0.53 16.93
N ASP A 145 1.63 1.54 16.13
CA ASP A 145 1.70 1.37 14.66
C ASP A 145 0.41 0.84 14.02
N LYS A 146 -0.72 1.02 14.72
CA LYS A 146 -2.01 0.59 14.23
C LYS A 146 -2.57 1.66 13.33
N LEU A 147 -2.92 1.24 12.12
CA LEU A 147 -3.61 2.07 11.15
C LEU A 147 -5.09 2.12 11.50
N ARG A 148 -5.61 3.34 11.66
CA ARG A 148 -7.04 3.57 11.81
C ARG A 148 -7.57 4.15 10.52
N THR A 149 -8.51 3.47 9.88
CA THR A 149 -9.16 3.98 8.68
C THR A 149 -9.93 5.26 9.00
N VAL A 150 -9.74 6.26 8.16
CA VAL A 150 -10.45 7.54 8.21
C VAL A 150 -11.13 7.80 6.88
N TYR A 151 -12.14 8.65 6.92
CA TYR A 151 -12.94 9.06 5.78
C TYR A 151 -12.96 10.59 5.73
N ILE A 152 -12.95 11.17 4.54
CA ILE A 152 -13.07 12.61 4.39
C ILE A 152 -14.55 12.94 4.21
N LYS A 153 -15.12 13.74 5.10
CA LYS A 153 -16.48 14.29 4.96
C LYS A 153 -16.46 15.75 5.39
N LYS A 154 -16.99 16.64 4.54
CA LYS A 154 -16.97 18.11 4.76
C LYS A 154 -15.56 18.63 5.09
N GLU A 155 -14.58 18.20 4.30
CA GLU A 155 -13.16 18.60 4.43
C GLU A 155 -12.50 18.21 5.77
N GLN A 156 -13.10 17.29 6.53
CA GLN A 156 -12.58 16.81 7.80
C GLN A 156 -12.36 15.29 7.76
N TYR A 157 -11.30 14.84 8.42
CA TYR A 157 -11.09 13.42 8.67
C TYR A 157 -12.04 12.95 9.77
N CYS A 158 -12.80 11.92 9.44
CA CYS A 158 -13.85 11.34 10.25
C CYS A 158 -13.62 9.84 10.44
N VAL A 159 -14.17 9.31 11.52
CA VAL A 159 -14.23 7.86 11.77
C VAL A 159 -15.67 7.39 11.62
N LYS A 160 -15.81 6.21 11.01
CA LYS A 160 -17.10 5.57 10.85
C LYS A 160 -17.53 4.93 12.17
N LYS A 161 -18.75 5.21 12.61
CA LYS A 161 -19.36 4.62 13.82
C LYS A 161 -20.79 4.20 13.52
N MET A 162 -21.21 3.08 14.11
CA MET A 162 -22.60 2.63 14.05
C MET A 162 -23.32 3.15 15.29
N VAL A 163 -24.36 3.95 15.13
CA VAL A 163 -25.19 4.47 16.23
C VAL A 163 -26.65 4.24 15.88
N ASN A 164 -27.36 3.47 16.71
CA ASN A 164 -28.78 3.14 16.54
C ASN A 164 -29.14 2.58 15.16
N GLY A 165 -28.28 1.71 14.60
CA GLY A 165 -28.53 1.11 13.29
C GLY A 165 -28.11 1.98 12.10
N ALA A 166 -27.66 3.21 12.33
CA ALA A 166 -27.20 4.13 11.29
C ALA A 166 -25.69 4.34 11.35
N ILE A 167 -25.09 4.51 10.17
CA ILE A 167 -23.69 4.92 10.04
C ILE A 167 -23.61 6.43 10.27
N ILE A 168 -22.77 6.84 11.22
CA ILE A 168 -22.39 8.23 11.42
C ILE A 168 -20.89 8.40 11.19
N TYR A 169 -20.52 9.57 10.69
CA TYR A 169 -19.13 9.99 10.53
C TYR A 169 -18.82 11.02 11.61
N GLU A 170 -18.02 10.61 12.59
CA GLU A 170 -17.61 11.44 13.71
C GLU A 170 -16.25 12.09 13.39
N PRO A 171 -16.15 13.43 13.29
CA PRO A 171 -14.87 14.10 13.04
C PRO A 171 -13.83 13.77 14.11
N LEU A 172 -12.59 13.56 13.67
CA LEU A 172 -11.46 13.41 14.58
C LEU A 172 -11.16 14.74 15.29
N PHE A 173 -10.76 14.66 16.56
CA PHE A 173 -10.25 15.80 17.30
C PHE A 173 -9.07 15.37 18.18
N PRO A 174 -7.86 15.93 17.99
CA PRO A 174 -7.50 16.90 16.94
C PRO A 174 -7.54 16.29 15.53
N GLN A 175 -7.65 17.13 14.50
CA GLN A 175 -7.47 16.69 13.11
C GLN A 175 -6.01 16.27 12.88
N PRO A 176 -5.77 15.16 12.19
CA PRO A 176 -4.41 14.70 11.90
C PRO A 176 -3.70 15.69 10.96
N SER A 177 -2.43 15.96 11.22
CA SER A 177 -1.57 16.78 10.32
C SER A 177 -0.99 15.97 9.16
N SER A 178 -0.96 14.64 9.30
CA SER A 178 -0.48 13.71 8.27
C SER A 178 -1.37 12.48 8.23
N VAL A 179 -1.59 11.97 7.03
CA VAL A 179 -2.33 10.74 6.76
C VAL A 179 -1.54 9.88 5.79
N LEU A 180 -1.82 8.59 5.81
CA LEU A 180 -1.27 7.63 4.87
C LEU A 180 -2.39 7.16 3.96
N THR A 181 -2.23 7.30 2.65
CA THR A 181 -3.21 6.83 1.68
C THR A 181 -2.67 5.61 0.96
N LEU A 182 -3.43 4.52 1.01
CA LEU A 182 -3.14 3.28 0.29
C LEU A 182 -4.04 3.21 -0.94
N HIS A 183 -3.44 3.24 -2.12
CA HIS A 183 -4.10 2.93 -3.37
C HIS A 183 -3.77 1.49 -3.75
N ARG A 184 -4.78 0.64 -3.86
CA ARG A 184 -4.62 -0.79 -4.12
C ARG A 184 -5.25 -1.20 -5.42
N TYR A 185 -4.48 -1.92 -6.21
CA TYR A 185 -4.90 -2.54 -7.45
C TYR A 185 -4.86 -4.05 -7.28
N TYR A 186 -6.00 -4.70 -7.40
CA TYR A 186 -6.16 -6.14 -7.34
C TYR A 186 -6.47 -6.68 -8.74
N THR A 187 -5.74 -7.71 -9.16
CA THR A 187 -5.97 -8.40 -10.43
C THR A 187 -5.69 -9.89 -10.30
N LYS A 188 -6.08 -10.65 -11.32
CA LYS A 188 -5.89 -12.10 -11.43
C LYS A 188 -5.23 -12.43 -12.75
N LEU A 189 -4.49 -13.52 -12.83
CA LEU A 189 -3.92 -13.96 -14.09
C LEU A 189 -5.04 -14.46 -15.01
N MET A 190 -5.00 -14.08 -16.29
CA MET A 190 -6.04 -14.44 -17.25
C MET A 190 -6.08 -15.95 -17.54
N GLU A 191 -4.92 -16.60 -17.55
CA GLU A 191 -4.78 -18.04 -17.76
C GLU A 191 -5.16 -18.85 -16.51
N ASP A 192 -4.87 -18.32 -15.32
CA ASP A 192 -5.18 -18.96 -14.03
C ASP A 192 -5.68 -17.93 -13.00
N ASN A 193 -7.01 -17.93 -12.79
CA ASN A 193 -7.66 -17.02 -11.85
C ASN A 193 -7.35 -17.29 -10.37
N THR A 194 -6.64 -18.39 -10.04
CA THR A 194 -6.13 -18.66 -8.69
C THR A 194 -4.88 -17.83 -8.39
N PHE A 195 -4.18 -17.37 -9.41
CA PHE A 195 -3.02 -16.51 -9.31
C PHE A 195 -3.48 -15.06 -9.20
N LYS A 196 -3.09 -14.39 -8.12
CA LYS A 196 -3.56 -13.05 -7.76
C LYS A 196 -2.37 -12.09 -7.63
N LYS A 197 -2.63 -10.82 -7.91
CA LYS A 197 -1.65 -9.77 -7.66
C LYS A 197 -2.33 -8.62 -6.98
N ARG A 198 -1.64 -8.07 -5.98
CA ARG A 198 -1.99 -6.81 -5.34
C ARG A 198 -0.83 -5.85 -5.47
N ILE A 199 -1.05 -4.76 -6.18
CA ILE A 199 -0.12 -3.62 -6.18
C ILE A 199 -0.66 -2.61 -5.17
N THR A 200 0.17 -2.23 -4.21
CA THR A 200 -0.15 -1.18 -3.23
C THR A 200 0.80 0.00 -3.44
N THR A 201 0.23 1.15 -3.74
CA THR A 201 0.90 2.44 -3.79
C THR A 201 0.60 3.21 -2.51
N ILE A 202 1.60 3.90 -1.99
CA ILE A 202 1.54 4.53 -0.67
C ILE A 202 1.95 6.00 -0.81
N ALA A 203 0.97 6.87 -0.58
CA ALA A 203 1.17 8.31 -0.51
C ALA A 203 1.23 8.78 0.96
N GLY A 204 1.96 9.87 1.22
CA GLY A 204 2.15 10.44 2.56
C GLY A 204 3.16 9.68 3.44
N LEU A 205 4.03 8.88 2.82
CA LEU A 205 4.97 8.03 3.55
C LEU A 205 6.21 8.79 4.05
N SER A 206 6.65 9.83 3.35
CA SER A 206 7.83 10.62 3.73
C SER A 206 7.59 11.37 5.04
N GLU A 207 6.39 11.93 5.22
CA GLU A 207 5.94 12.55 6.47
C GLU A 207 5.86 11.52 7.58
N PHE A 208 5.45 10.29 7.23
CA PHE A 208 5.31 9.19 8.18
C PHE A 208 6.66 8.67 8.71
N ILE A 209 7.63 8.38 7.84
CA ILE A 209 8.97 7.90 8.24
C ILE A 209 9.76 9.01 8.97
N SER A 210 9.54 10.27 8.60
CA SER A 210 10.20 11.42 9.24
C SER A 210 9.75 11.64 10.70
N VAL A 211 8.51 11.30 11.04
CA VAL A 211 7.99 11.44 12.42
C VAL A 211 8.62 10.43 13.36
N GLU A 212 8.91 9.20 12.91
CA GLU A 212 9.53 8.17 13.75
C GLU A 212 11.00 8.47 14.06
N LYS A 213 11.76 8.94 13.06
CA LYS A 213 13.17 9.34 13.28
C LYS A 213 13.28 10.51 14.29
N LYS A 214 12.28 11.39 14.34
CA LYS A 214 12.21 12.48 15.32
C LYS A 214 11.80 12.00 16.73
N LYS A 215 10.95 10.98 16.85
CA LYS A 215 10.60 10.37 18.16
C LYS A 215 11.77 9.59 18.77
N CYS A 216 12.65 9.01 17.95
CA CYS A 216 13.83 8.26 18.39
C CYS A 216 15.08 9.11 18.71
N TRP A 217 15.01 10.45 18.64
CA TRP A 217 16.14 11.33 19.01
C TRP A 217 15.71 12.49 19.92
N PRO A 218 15.42 12.17 21.18
CA PRO A 218 16.12 12.88 22.24
C PRO A 218 16.68 11.89 23.26
N LEU A 219 17.83 12.24 23.86
CA LEU A 219 18.51 11.54 24.98
C LEU A 219 19.70 10.62 24.61
N LEU A 220 20.61 11.09 23.76
CA LEU A 220 22.05 10.78 23.93
C LEU A 220 22.86 12.06 23.69
N ASN A 221 22.66 13.02 24.58
CA ASN A 221 23.60 14.13 24.78
C ASN A 221 23.43 14.66 26.21
N THR A 222 23.58 13.77 27.19
CA THR A 222 23.93 14.18 28.55
C THR A 222 25.38 13.81 28.72
N ALA A 223 26.24 14.82 28.61
CA ALA A 223 27.66 14.72 28.89
C ALA A 223 27.88 14.10 30.28
N ALA A 224 28.42 12.88 30.31
CA ALA A 224 29.05 12.34 31.50
C ALA A 224 30.36 13.13 31.70
N GLN A 225 30.29 14.21 32.47
CA GLN A 225 31.47 14.84 33.05
C GLN A 225 32.09 13.84 34.03
N CYS A 226 33.26 13.30 33.70
CA CYS A 226 34.10 12.61 34.67
C CYS A 226 34.52 13.58 35.78
N PRO A 227 34.48 13.19 37.07
CA PRO A 227 35.02 14.03 38.14
C PRO A 227 36.55 14.08 38.03
N PRO A 228 37.19 15.24 38.28
CA PRO A 228 38.64 15.32 38.31
C PRO A 228 39.20 14.61 39.54
N SER A 229 40.30 13.90 39.33
CA SER A 229 41.14 13.22 40.33
C SER A 229 41.96 14.20 41.17
#